data_AF-A0A7W2L207-F1
#
_entry.id   AF-A0A7W2L207-F1
#
_cell.length_a   1.000
_cell.length_b   1.000
_cell.length_c   1.000
_cell.angle_alpha   90.00
_cell.angle_beta   90.00
_cell.angle_gamma   90.00
#
_symmetry.space_group_name_H-M   'P 1'
#
loop_
_entity.id
_entity.type
_entity.pdbx_description
1 polymer ?
#
loop_
_entity_poly.entity_id
_entity_poly.type
_entity_poly.pdbx_seq_one_letter_code
_entity_poly.pdbx_strand_id
1 'polypeptide(L)'
;MQRSHTTLKRLSAVALLLALAGCGVTDRIGKRMDDSWAADMLADSEKVILTSDGGNQLNPDAEGKPLSVVLRVYQLTDLERFAASDADTLWDAPEKALGNTLVEARELTLLPGIGQVDQWPLAKSARYVGMAAFFRDDQDARWKVAFDANSLRKDGIWFSSDGLRILVDKTAITAVRGVDVLNKPPTAEQVAAAQAKDAAPTISDKVQDAVIDKATDAAGQSARNAMDSKFNSLVDSVK
;
A
#
# COMPACT_ATOMS: atom_id res chain seq x y z
N MET A 1 -56.74 70.23 -9.93
CA MET A 1 -56.23 68.88 -10.28
C MET A 1 -54.72 68.98 -10.52
N GLN A 2 -53.84 68.63 -9.57
CA GLN A 2 -52.38 68.56 -9.86
C GLN A 2 -51.49 67.85 -8.80
N ARG A 3 -52.03 67.12 -7.81
CA ARG A 3 -51.23 66.54 -6.70
C ARG A 3 -50.76 65.09 -6.88
N SER A 4 -51.19 64.38 -7.91
CA SER A 4 -50.95 62.93 -8.07
C SER A 4 -49.65 62.57 -8.83
N HIS A 5 -49.07 63.49 -9.60
CA HIS A 5 -47.88 63.20 -10.43
C HIS A 5 -46.54 63.37 -9.70
N THR A 6 -46.49 64.10 -8.58
CA THR A 6 -45.25 64.37 -7.84
C THR A 6 -44.90 63.26 -6.85
N THR A 7 -45.90 62.57 -6.29
CA THR A 7 -45.72 61.42 -5.39
C THR A 7 -45.25 60.17 -6.14
N LEU A 8 -45.77 59.91 -7.34
CA LEU A 8 -45.37 58.76 -8.16
C LEU A 8 -43.91 58.87 -8.65
N LYS A 9 -43.45 60.08 -8.99
CA LYS A 9 -42.06 60.35 -9.38
C LYS A 9 -41.07 60.23 -8.21
N ARG A 10 -41.49 60.62 -6.99
CA ARG A 10 -40.65 60.48 -5.77
C ARG A 10 -40.51 59.03 -5.34
N LEU A 11 -41.55 58.21 -5.46
CA LEU A 11 -41.48 56.77 -5.18
C LEU A 11 -40.59 56.01 -6.19
N SER A 12 -40.61 56.41 -7.46
CA SER A 12 -39.75 55.80 -8.50
C SER A 12 -38.26 56.13 -8.31
N ALA A 13 -37.93 57.32 -7.80
CA ALA A 13 -36.54 57.72 -7.55
C ALA A 13 -35.91 57.00 -6.33
N VAL A 14 -36.70 56.67 -5.31
CA VAL A 14 -36.21 55.94 -4.11
C VAL A 14 -35.97 54.46 -4.43
N ALA A 15 -36.83 53.84 -5.25
CA ALA A 15 -36.63 52.44 -5.68
C ALA A 15 -35.39 52.27 -6.58
N LEU A 16 -35.06 53.27 -7.41
CA LEU A 16 -33.89 53.23 -8.29
C LEU A 16 -32.57 53.45 -7.53
N LEU A 17 -32.57 54.20 -6.42
CA LEU A 17 -31.38 54.40 -5.58
C LEU A 17 -31.07 53.18 -4.68
N LEU A 18 -32.06 52.36 -4.32
CA LEU A 18 -31.85 51.12 -3.57
C LEU A 18 -31.26 49.97 -4.43
N ALA A 19 -31.39 50.04 -5.76
CA ALA A 19 -30.89 49.01 -6.67
C ALA A 19 -29.38 49.10 -6.96
N LEU A 20 -28.74 50.26 -6.71
CA LEU A 20 -27.34 50.51 -7.06
C LEU A 20 -26.33 50.22 -5.93
N ALA A 21 -26.77 49.78 -4.74
CA ALA A 21 -25.90 49.43 -3.61
C ALA A 21 -25.61 47.91 -3.47
N GLY A 22 -26.07 47.09 -4.43
CA GLY A 22 -26.08 45.62 -4.29
C GLY A 22 -24.83 44.87 -4.76
N CYS A 23 -23.95 45.46 -5.57
CA CYS A 23 -22.91 44.68 -6.27
C CYS A 23 -21.63 44.35 -5.46
N GLY A 24 -21.53 44.72 -4.18
CA GLY A 24 -20.28 44.54 -3.39
C GLY A 24 -20.41 43.69 -2.11
N VAL A 25 -21.61 43.24 -1.75
CA VAL A 25 -21.87 42.50 -0.49
C VAL A 25 -21.79 40.98 -0.69
N THR A 26 -22.05 40.49 -1.89
CA THR A 26 -21.98 39.05 -2.23
C THR A 26 -20.57 38.48 -2.09
N ASP A 27 -19.53 39.23 -2.48
CA ASP A 27 -18.14 38.77 -2.38
C ASP A 27 -17.62 38.66 -0.93
N ARG A 28 -18.18 39.45 0.01
CA ARG A 28 -17.78 39.42 1.44
C ARG A 28 -18.56 38.43 2.30
N ILE A 29 -19.71 37.95 1.84
CA ILE A 29 -20.50 36.92 2.52
C ILE A 29 -19.95 35.53 2.18
N GLY A 30 -19.54 35.30 0.93
CA GLY A 30 -18.92 34.03 0.52
C GLY A 30 -17.67 33.68 1.34
N LYS A 31 -16.74 34.64 1.51
CA LYS A 31 -15.51 34.44 2.29
C LYS A 31 -15.70 34.25 3.81
N ARG A 32 -16.89 34.51 4.37
CA ARG A 32 -17.15 34.32 5.81
C ARG A 32 -17.81 32.99 6.16
N MET A 33 -18.29 32.24 5.17
CA MET A 33 -18.85 30.91 5.40
C MET A 33 -17.80 29.80 5.40
N ASP A 34 -16.65 30.02 4.76
CA ASP A 34 -15.56 29.05 4.70
C ASP A 34 -14.92 28.76 6.08
N ASP A 35 -15.00 29.71 7.01
CA ASP A 35 -14.39 29.59 8.36
C ASP A 35 -15.39 29.15 9.45
N SER A 36 -16.61 28.73 9.09
CA SER A 36 -17.60 28.29 10.09
C SER A 36 -17.47 26.80 10.39
N TRP A 37 -17.47 26.43 11.68
CA TRP A 37 -17.54 25.05 12.15
C TRP A 37 -18.73 24.27 11.56
N ALA A 38 -19.80 24.97 11.16
CA ALA A 38 -20.96 24.40 10.49
C ALA A 38 -20.66 23.98 9.03
N ALA A 39 -19.77 24.68 8.33
CA ALA A 39 -19.33 24.30 6.99
C ALA A 39 -18.44 23.05 7.02
N ASP A 40 -17.59 22.90 8.03
CA ASP A 40 -16.77 21.69 8.24
C ASP A 40 -17.60 20.48 8.75
N MET A 41 -18.74 20.74 9.41
CA MET A 41 -19.70 19.69 9.79
C MET A 41 -20.67 19.28 8.67
N LEU A 42 -20.93 20.17 7.71
CA LEU A 42 -21.78 19.90 6.54
C LEU A 42 -20.97 19.40 5.34
N ALA A 43 -19.69 19.76 5.26
CA ALA A 43 -18.75 19.11 4.38
C ALA A 43 -18.41 17.74 4.98
N ASP A 44 -18.81 16.69 4.28
CA ASP A 44 -18.33 15.35 4.57
C ASP A 44 -16.82 15.30 4.28
N SER A 45 -16.02 15.79 5.23
CA SER A 45 -14.58 15.87 5.08
C SER A 45 -14.03 14.47 4.96
N GLU A 46 -13.32 14.21 3.86
CA GLU A 46 -12.60 12.96 3.64
C GLU A 46 -11.67 12.76 4.83
N LYS A 47 -11.65 11.55 5.39
CA LYS A 47 -10.86 11.22 6.58
C LYS A 47 -9.99 10.01 6.32
N VAL A 48 -8.80 10.04 6.89
CA VAL A 48 -8.06 8.81 7.17
C VAL A 48 -8.69 8.22 8.43
N ILE A 49 -9.31 7.05 8.29
CA ILE A 49 -9.75 6.22 9.42
C ILE A 49 -8.80 5.03 9.45
N LEU A 50 -7.97 4.93 10.48
CA LEU A 50 -6.94 3.91 10.61
C LEU A 50 -7.22 3.06 11.85
N THR A 51 -7.46 1.77 11.65
CA THR A 51 -7.38 0.77 12.71
C THR A 51 -5.97 0.17 12.73
N SER A 52 -5.23 0.36 13.81
CA SER A 52 -3.89 -0.20 13.97
C SER A 52 -3.88 -1.24 15.08
N ASP A 53 -3.54 -2.48 14.75
CA ASP A 53 -3.41 -3.58 15.70
C ASP A 53 -1.93 -3.86 16.00
N GLY A 54 -1.53 -3.74 17.27
CA GLY A 54 -0.24 -4.24 17.75
C GLY A 54 -0.34 -5.72 18.11
N GLY A 55 0.44 -6.56 17.43
CA GLY A 55 0.50 -8.00 17.70
C GLY A 55 1.12 -8.33 19.06
N ASN A 56 0.90 -9.56 19.51
CA ASN A 56 1.42 -10.03 20.81
C ASN A 56 2.94 -10.21 20.80
N GLN A 57 3.58 -10.22 19.65
CA GLN A 57 5.03 -10.36 19.48
C GLN A 57 5.61 -9.10 18.82
N LEU A 58 4.96 -7.95 18.99
CA LEU A 58 5.37 -6.67 18.43
C LEU A 58 6.79 -6.28 18.88
N ASN A 59 7.62 -5.90 17.92
CA ASN A 59 8.94 -5.25 18.10
C ASN A 59 9.76 -5.85 19.25
N PRO A 60 10.05 -7.16 19.22
CA PRO A 60 10.68 -7.83 20.34
C PRO A 60 12.13 -7.36 20.55
N ASP A 61 12.61 -7.38 21.79
CA ASP A 61 14.05 -7.25 22.08
C ASP A 61 14.83 -8.54 21.79
N ALA A 62 16.13 -8.53 22.08
CA ALA A 62 17.03 -9.66 21.84
C ALA A 62 16.62 -10.92 22.65
N GLU A 63 15.90 -10.73 23.76
CA GLU A 63 15.35 -11.80 24.60
C GLU A 63 13.95 -12.25 24.14
N GLY A 64 13.39 -11.65 23.08
CA GLY A 64 12.07 -11.96 22.54
C GLY A 64 10.91 -11.28 23.27
N LYS A 65 11.19 -10.35 24.20
CA LYS A 65 10.14 -9.64 24.93
C LYS A 65 9.50 -8.58 24.03
N PRO A 66 8.17 -8.58 23.86
CA PRO A 66 7.49 -7.59 23.02
C PRO A 66 7.62 -6.17 23.56
N LEU A 67 7.85 -5.20 22.66
CA LEU A 67 7.96 -3.77 22.98
C LEU A 67 7.03 -2.94 22.10
N SER A 68 6.78 -1.70 22.52
CA SER A 68 6.05 -0.73 21.69
C SER A 68 6.84 -0.38 20.42
N VAL A 69 6.14 0.08 19.39
CA VAL A 69 6.76 0.62 18.17
C VAL A 69 6.15 1.98 17.83
N VAL A 70 6.97 2.86 17.26
CA VAL A 70 6.50 4.11 16.69
C VAL A 70 6.06 3.87 15.25
N LEU A 71 4.83 4.29 14.93
CA LEU A 71 4.27 4.28 13.59
C LEU A 71 4.14 5.73 13.11
N ARG A 72 4.82 6.10 12.03
CA ARG A 72 4.55 7.37 11.35
C ARG A 72 3.68 7.16 10.13
N VAL A 73 2.64 7.98 10.02
CA VAL A 73 1.71 8.02 8.91
C VAL A 73 1.92 9.32 8.14
N TYR A 74 2.14 9.19 6.84
CA TYR A 74 2.46 10.29 5.94
C TYR A 74 1.37 10.42 4.89
N GLN A 75 0.79 11.60 4.77
CA GLN A 75 -0.01 11.97 3.61
C GLN A 75 0.94 12.51 2.54
N LEU A 76 0.90 11.93 1.34
CA LEU A 76 1.89 12.19 0.29
C LEU A 76 1.23 12.55 -1.03
N THR A 77 1.82 13.49 -1.77
CA THR A 77 1.41 13.78 -3.16
C THR A 77 2.01 12.80 -4.16
N ASP A 78 3.12 12.16 -3.82
CA ASP A 78 3.84 11.19 -4.64
C ASP A 78 4.53 10.14 -3.74
N LEU A 79 4.71 8.92 -4.25
CA LEU A 79 5.21 7.78 -3.48
C LEU A 79 6.71 7.51 -3.69
N GLU A 80 7.33 8.04 -4.75
CA GLU A 80 8.69 7.67 -5.18
C GLU A 80 9.72 7.85 -4.06
N ARG A 81 9.73 9.02 -3.41
CA ARG A 81 10.66 9.33 -2.32
C ARG A 81 10.44 8.47 -1.09
N PHE A 82 9.19 8.22 -0.73
CA PHE A 82 8.85 7.35 0.39
C PHE A 82 9.26 5.89 0.11
N ALA A 83 9.04 5.40 -1.11
CA ALA A 83 9.45 4.07 -1.54
C ALA A 83 10.98 3.92 -1.52
N ALA A 84 11.72 4.93 -1.96
CA ALA A 84 13.18 4.91 -2.04
C ALA A 84 13.91 5.17 -0.70
N SER A 85 13.26 5.81 0.29
CA SER A 85 13.89 6.12 1.58
C SER A 85 14.07 4.87 2.44
N ASP A 86 15.24 4.74 3.06
CA ASP A 86 15.49 3.78 4.14
C ASP A 86 14.88 4.24 5.49
N ALA A 87 14.88 3.34 6.48
CA ALA A 87 14.24 3.58 7.77
C ALA A 87 14.95 4.71 8.54
N ASP A 88 16.29 4.68 8.61
CA ASP A 88 17.11 5.68 9.32
C ASP A 88 16.91 7.08 8.76
N THR A 89 16.98 7.24 7.43
CA THR A 89 16.79 8.54 6.76
C THR A 89 15.39 9.11 7.02
N LEU A 90 14.37 8.25 6.96
CA LEU A 90 12.98 8.66 7.17
C LEU A 90 12.68 8.92 8.67
N TRP A 91 13.40 8.27 9.57
CA TRP A 91 13.33 8.51 11.00
C TRP A 91 13.97 9.85 11.39
N ASP A 92 15.19 10.11 10.90
CA ASP A 92 15.99 11.26 11.31
C ASP A 92 15.53 12.58 10.68
N ALA A 93 15.16 12.56 9.40
CA ALA A 93 14.84 13.78 8.65
C ALA A 93 13.72 13.58 7.61
N PRO A 94 12.48 13.26 8.04
CA PRO A 94 11.38 12.94 7.13
C PRO A 94 11.04 14.08 6.17
N GLU A 95 11.08 15.34 6.60
CA GLU A 95 10.79 16.49 5.74
C GLU A 95 11.84 16.64 4.62
N LYS A 96 13.10 16.33 4.91
CA LYS A 96 14.18 16.36 3.92
C LYS A 96 14.08 15.18 2.97
N ALA A 97 13.82 13.98 3.50
CA ALA A 97 13.69 12.75 2.72
C ALA A 97 12.53 12.84 1.71
N LEU A 98 11.36 13.25 2.20
CA LEU A 98 10.13 13.33 1.42
C LEU A 98 10.01 14.65 0.64
N GLY A 99 10.66 15.71 1.10
CA GLY A 99 10.70 17.01 0.42
C GLY A 99 9.30 17.54 0.12
N ASN A 100 9.10 17.99 -1.12
CA ASN A 100 7.83 18.54 -1.59
C ASN A 100 6.71 17.50 -1.76
N THR A 101 6.99 16.21 -1.56
CA THR A 101 5.96 15.16 -1.64
C THR A 101 5.19 14.99 -0.33
N LEU A 102 5.74 15.48 0.79
CA LEU A 102 5.09 15.43 2.09
C LEU A 102 3.99 16.49 2.21
N VAL A 103 2.77 16.04 2.55
CA VAL A 103 1.62 16.90 2.85
C VAL A 103 1.44 17.06 4.35
N GLU A 104 1.41 15.94 5.07
CA GLU A 104 1.26 15.89 6.52
C GLU A 104 1.98 14.64 7.05
N ALA A 105 2.57 14.74 8.23
CA ALA A 105 3.11 13.62 8.99
C ALA A 105 2.42 13.52 10.34
N ARG A 106 2.17 12.30 10.79
CA ARG A 106 1.60 11.99 12.10
C ARG A 106 2.33 10.85 12.74
N GLU A 107 2.55 10.92 14.04
CA GLU A 107 3.19 9.87 14.82
C GLU A 107 2.18 9.22 15.76
N LEU A 108 2.18 7.89 15.80
CA LEU A 108 1.34 7.05 16.65
C LEU A 108 2.25 6.06 17.39
N THR A 109 1.87 5.66 18.60
CA THR A 109 2.57 4.61 19.36
C THR A 109 1.69 3.37 19.42
N LEU A 110 2.19 2.24 18.93
CA LEU A 110 1.49 0.95 19.04
C LEU A 110 2.04 0.17 20.24
N LEU A 111 1.14 -0.45 21.00
CA LEU A 111 1.47 -1.29 22.16
C LEU A 111 1.24 -2.76 21.82
N PRO A 112 2.05 -3.70 22.37
CA PRO A 112 1.85 -5.12 22.14
C PRO A 112 0.46 -5.60 22.61
N GLY A 113 -0.25 -6.33 21.75
CA GLY A 113 -1.57 -6.89 22.02
C GLY A 113 -2.72 -5.88 22.05
N ILE A 114 -2.48 -4.60 21.71
CA ILE A 114 -3.48 -3.53 21.76
C ILE A 114 -3.82 -3.05 20.34
N GLY A 115 -5.11 -2.99 20.03
CA GLY A 115 -5.64 -2.32 18.86
C GLY A 115 -6.15 -0.91 19.20
N GLN A 116 -5.99 0.03 18.27
CA GLN A 116 -6.52 1.38 18.38
C GLN A 116 -7.11 1.87 17.06
N VAL A 117 -8.00 2.86 17.15
CA VAL A 117 -8.63 3.49 16.00
C VAL A 117 -8.39 4.99 16.06
N ASP A 118 -7.74 5.50 15.04
CA ASP A 118 -7.43 6.92 14.89
C ASP A 118 -8.14 7.47 13.65
N GLN A 119 -8.60 8.71 13.73
CA GLN A 119 -9.27 9.37 12.61
C GLN A 119 -8.86 10.83 12.49
N TRP A 120 -8.60 11.29 11.27
CA TRP A 120 -8.24 12.69 10.99
C TRP A 120 -8.49 13.09 9.54
N PRO A 121 -8.49 14.40 9.22
CA PRO A 121 -8.74 14.87 7.86
C PRO A 121 -7.74 14.30 6.85
N LEU A 122 -8.24 13.80 5.73
CA LEU A 122 -7.45 13.50 4.55
C LEU A 122 -7.28 14.80 3.75
N ALA A 123 -6.04 15.21 3.54
CA ALA A 123 -5.73 16.39 2.76
C ALA A 123 -6.16 16.18 1.30
N LYS A 124 -6.77 17.21 0.70
CA LYS A 124 -7.22 17.17 -0.70
C LYS A 124 -6.08 16.92 -1.71
N SER A 125 -4.87 17.35 -1.38
CA SER A 125 -3.67 17.13 -2.19
C SER A 125 -3.03 15.75 -2.01
N ALA A 126 -3.42 15.00 -0.97
CA ALA A 126 -2.86 13.68 -0.71
C ALA A 126 -3.31 12.69 -1.80
N ARG A 127 -2.35 12.03 -2.44
CA ARG A 127 -2.58 10.94 -3.39
C ARG A 127 -2.28 9.59 -2.78
N TYR A 128 -1.43 9.55 -1.76
CA TYR A 128 -1.08 8.34 -1.03
C TYR A 128 -1.09 8.57 0.47
N VAL A 129 -1.33 7.49 1.22
CA VAL A 129 -1.10 7.41 2.66
C VAL A 129 -0.01 6.36 2.88
N GLY A 130 1.21 6.81 3.19
CA GLY A 130 2.34 5.95 3.55
C GLY A 130 2.39 5.72 5.04
N MET A 131 2.75 4.52 5.48
CA MET A 131 2.90 4.17 6.90
C MET A 131 4.23 3.47 7.11
N ALA A 132 5.01 3.92 8.08
CA ALA A 132 6.30 3.34 8.44
C ALA A 132 6.35 3.03 9.94
N ALA A 133 6.58 1.77 10.29
CA ALA A 133 6.82 1.32 11.66
C ALA A 133 8.33 1.23 11.90
N PHE A 134 8.84 1.98 12.87
CA PHE A 134 10.26 2.07 13.17
C PHE A 134 10.63 1.04 14.25
N PHE A 135 10.98 -0.15 13.78
CA PHE A 135 11.40 -1.26 14.63
C PHE A 135 12.80 -1.00 15.22
N ARG A 136 13.09 -1.70 16.32
CA ARG A 136 14.43 -1.65 16.94
C ARG A 136 15.47 -2.43 16.13
N ASP A 137 15.03 -3.51 15.51
CA ASP A 137 15.80 -4.32 14.58
C ASP A 137 15.03 -4.35 13.25
N ASP A 138 15.63 -3.73 12.23
CA ASP A 138 15.05 -3.62 10.90
C ASP A 138 15.67 -4.63 9.91
N GLN A 139 16.52 -5.54 10.38
CA GLN A 139 17.05 -6.62 9.55
C GLN A 139 15.90 -7.48 9.02
N ASP A 140 15.80 -7.55 7.68
CA ASP A 140 14.72 -8.23 6.94
C ASP A 140 13.30 -7.75 7.30
N ALA A 141 13.16 -6.58 7.93
CA ALA A 141 11.89 -6.05 8.36
C ALA A 141 11.04 -5.57 7.18
N ARG A 142 9.75 -5.87 7.22
CA ARG A 142 8.76 -5.22 6.36
C ARG A 142 8.23 -4.00 7.08
N TRP A 143 8.97 -2.91 7.03
CA TRP A 143 8.75 -1.76 7.91
C TRP A 143 7.83 -0.67 7.35
N LYS A 144 7.44 -0.73 6.07
CA LYS A 144 6.50 0.24 5.47
C LYS A 144 5.49 -0.38 4.51
N VAL A 145 4.33 0.28 4.42
CA VAL A 145 3.24 0.03 3.47
C VAL A 145 2.72 1.37 2.95
N ALA A 146 2.01 1.38 1.81
CA ALA A 146 1.30 2.57 1.37
C ALA A 146 -0.04 2.23 0.74
N PHE A 147 -0.97 3.19 0.77
CA PHE A 147 -2.32 3.04 0.23
C PHE A 147 -2.64 4.20 -0.71
N ASP A 148 -3.45 3.94 -1.73
CA ASP A 148 -4.02 5.00 -2.57
C ASP A 148 -5.04 5.81 -1.75
N ALA A 149 -4.84 7.12 -1.68
CA ALA A 149 -5.70 8.00 -0.88
C ALA A 149 -7.14 8.06 -1.42
N ASN A 150 -7.37 7.83 -2.72
CA ASN A 150 -8.71 7.81 -3.29
C ASN A 150 -9.54 6.65 -2.75
N SER A 151 -8.92 5.55 -2.32
CA SER A 151 -9.65 4.45 -1.66
C SER A 151 -10.32 4.86 -0.34
N LEU A 152 -9.91 5.99 0.25
CA LEU A 152 -10.48 6.56 1.48
C LEU A 152 -11.48 7.67 1.22
N ARG A 153 -11.55 8.15 -0.03
CA ARG A 153 -12.52 9.15 -0.46
C ARG A 153 -13.85 8.46 -0.71
N LYS A 154 -14.94 9.12 -0.33
CA LYS A 154 -16.28 8.57 -0.50
C LYS A 154 -16.68 8.71 -1.97
N ASP A 155 -16.87 7.59 -2.65
CA ASP A 155 -17.52 7.57 -3.95
C ASP A 155 -19.05 7.65 -3.76
N GLY A 156 -19.53 8.81 -3.32
CA GLY A 156 -20.96 9.13 -3.22
C GLY A 156 -21.56 9.12 -1.81
N ILE A 157 -22.77 9.69 -1.71
CA ILE A 157 -23.49 10.00 -0.45
C ILE A 157 -23.83 8.74 0.38
N TRP A 158 -23.77 7.55 -0.22
CA TRP A 158 -24.27 6.31 0.39
C TRP A 158 -23.19 5.36 0.93
N PHE A 159 -21.90 5.61 0.63
CA PHE A 159 -20.81 4.73 1.05
C PHE A 159 -19.85 5.47 1.98
N SER A 160 -19.70 5.01 3.22
CA SER A 160 -18.55 5.37 4.04
C SER A 160 -17.34 4.56 3.58
N SER A 161 -16.16 5.17 3.49
CA SER A 161 -14.94 4.39 3.33
C SER A 161 -14.74 3.51 4.56
N ASP A 162 -14.44 2.22 4.35
CA ASP A 162 -14.25 1.22 5.43
C ASP A 162 -12.96 1.44 6.25
N GLY A 163 -12.23 2.52 5.95
CA GLY A 163 -10.93 2.85 6.51
C GLY A 163 -9.83 1.86 6.15
N LEU A 164 -8.65 2.11 6.69
CA LEU A 164 -7.50 1.23 6.62
C LEU A 164 -7.42 0.38 7.89
N ARG A 165 -6.92 -0.85 7.75
CA ARG A 165 -6.55 -1.68 8.90
C ARG A 165 -5.18 -2.27 8.68
N ILE A 166 -4.30 -2.09 9.66
CA ILE A 166 -2.97 -2.69 9.66
C ILE A 166 -2.78 -3.57 10.89
N LEU A 167 -1.97 -4.62 10.72
CA LEU A 167 -1.39 -5.38 11.81
C LEU A 167 0.11 -5.13 11.81
N VAL A 168 0.65 -4.76 12.96
CA VAL A 168 2.09 -4.68 13.17
C VAL A 168 2.46 -5.75 14.18
N ASP A 169 3.25 -6.73 13.76
CA ASP A 169 3.68 -7.84 14.63
C ASP A 169 5.10 -8.26 14.26
N LYS A 170 5.88 -8.71 15.25
CA LYS A 170 7.34 -8.91 15.11
C LYS A 170 7.98 -7.63 14.55
N THR A 171 8.57 -7.72 13.37
CA THR A 171 9.23 -6.63 12.64
C THR A 171 8.54 -6.38 11.28
N ALA A 172 7.23 -6.62 11.20
CA ALA A 172 6.47 -6.45 9.96
C ALA A 172 5.18 -5.65 10.18
N ILE A 173 4.93 -4.71 9.26
CA ILE A 173 3.62 -4.10 9.03
C ILE A 173 2.90 -4.83 7.89
N THR A 174 1.62 -5.16 8.10
CA THR A 174 0.78 -5.86 7.12
C THR A 174 -0.54 -5.13 6.94
N ALA A 175 -0.92 -4.87 5.69
CA ALA A 175 -2.26 -4.39 5.36
C ALA A 175 -3.28 -5.52 5.54
N VAL A 176 -4.16 -5.37 6.53
CA VAL A 176 -5.30 -6.27 6.77
C VAL A 176 -6.52 -5.79 5.98
N ARG A 177 -6.69 -4.47 5.84
CA ARG A 177 -7.70 -3.83 4.99
C ARG A 177 -7.07 -2.67 4.21
N GLY A 178 -7.40 -2.61 2.93
CA GLY A 178 -6.74 -1.74 1.95
C GLY A 178 -5.75 -2.52 1.10
N VAL A 179 -5.35 -1.94 -0.03
CA VAL A 179 -4.36 -2.54 -0.95
C VAL A 179 -3.02 -1.83 -0.73
N ASP A 180 -1.99 -2.60 -0.32
CA ASP A 180 -0.62 -2.08 -0.25
C ASP A 180 -0.07 -1.86 -1.66
N VAL A 181 0.13 -0.59 -2.03
CA VAL A 181 0.63 -0.20 -3.35
C VAL A 181 2.16 -0.25 -3.45
N LEU A 182 2.89 -0.40 -2.34
CA LEU A 182 4.34 -0.61 -2.36
C LEU A 182 4.69 -2.06 -2.71
N ASN A 183 4.02 -3.00 -2.05
CA ASN A 183 4.29 -4.42 -2.21
C ASN A 183 3.08 -5.11 -2.86
N LYS A 184 2.89 -4.88 -4.16
CA LYS A 184 1.88 -5.62 -4.92
C LYS A 184 2.20 -7.12 -4.81
N PRO A 185 1.24 -8.00 -4.46
CA PRO A 185 1.49 -9.43 -4.38
C PRO A 185 2.09 -9.92 -5.71
N PRO A 186 3.10 -10.81 -5.69
CA PRO A 186 3.75 -11.28 -6.89
C PRO A 186 2.70 -11.81 -7.87
N THR A 187 2.77 -11.36 -9.12
CA THR A 187 1.84 -11.82 -10.17
C THR A 187 2.02 -13.33 -10.37
N ALA A 188 0.98 -14.07 -10.73
CA ALA A 188 1.08 -15.53 -10.97
C ALA A 188 2.25 -15.90 -11.91
N GLU A 189 2.59 -15.03 -12.87
CA GLU A 189 3.78 -15.15 -13.74
C GLU A 189 5.11 -15.01 -12.99
N GLN A 190 5.20 -14.18 -11.96
CA GLN A 190 6.39 -14.01 -11.12
C GLN A 190 6.54 -15.18 -10.14
N VAL A 191 5.42 -15.72 -9.65
CA VAL A 191 5.42 -16.97 -8.87
C VAL A 191 5.86 -18.14 -9.75
N ALA A 192 5.37 -18.21 -11.00
CA ALA A 192 5.80 -19.20 -11.98
C ALA A 192 7.27 -19.03 -12.38
N ALA A 193 7.76 -17.80 -12.53
CA ALA A 193 9.17 -17.53 -12.86
C ALA A 193 10.14 -17.83 -11.69
N ALA A 194 9.70 -17.65 -10.44
CA ALA A 194 10.46 -18.05 -9.26
C ALA A 194 10.50 -19.59 -9.12
N GLN A 195 9.36 -20.26 -9.31
CA GLN A 195 9.27 -21.73 -9.32
C GLN A 195 10.07 -22.37 -10.47
N ALA A 196 10.16 -21.71 -11.62
CA ALA A 196 10.97 -22.17 -12.75
C ALA A 196 12.49 -21.99 -12.51
N LYS A 197 12.90 -21.06 -11.63
CA LYS A 197 14.32 -20.87 -11.26
C LYS A 197 14.79 -21.83 -10.18
N ASP A 198 13.90 -22.26 -9.29
CA ASP A 198 14.18 -23.27 -8.26
C ASP A 198 14.04 -24.71 -8.75
N ALA A 199 13.59 -24.91 -10.00
CA ALA A 199 13.66 -26.19 -10.70
C ALA A 199 15.11 -26.53 -11.12
N ALA A 200 16.04 -26.55 -10.17
CA ALA A 200 17.24 -27.36 -10.31
C ALA A 200 16.83 -28.84 -10.29
N PRO A 201 17.44 -29.72 -11.11
CA PRO A 201 17.04 -31.11 -11.20
C PRO A 201 17.11 -31.76 -9.82
N THR A 202 15.98 -32.31 -9.39
CA THR A 202 15.86 -32.93 -8.08
C THR A 202 16.74 -34.18 -8.02
N ILE A 203 17.13 -34.61 -6.82
CA ILE A 203 17.95 -35.82 -6.63
C ILE A 203 17.27 -37.05 -7.27
N SER A 204 15.94 -37.08 -7.31
CA SER A 204 15.16 -38.10 -8.01
C SER A 204 15.44 -38.14 -9.52
N ASP A 205 15.56 -36.99 -10.18
CA ASP A 205 15.82 -36.91 -11.62
C ASP A 205 17.23 -37.42 -11.95
N LYS A 206 18.23 -37.07 -11.12
CA LYS A 206 19.61 -37.55 -11.28
C LYS A 206 19.75 -39.06 -11.02
N VAL A 207 18.95 -39.61 -10.11
CA VAL A 207 18.92 -41.06 -9.85
C VAL A 207 18.20 -41.79 -10.98
N GLN A 208 17.14 -41.21 -11.55
CA GLN A 208 16.43 -41.78 -12.70
C GLN A 208 17.34 -41.86 -13.93
N ASP A 209 18.05 -40.77 -14.25
CA ASP A 209 18.97 -40.72 -15.39
C ASP A 209 20.15 -41.70 -15.23
N ALA A 210 20.72 -41.78 -14.02
CA ALA A 210 21.79 -42.74 -13.72
C ALA A 210 21.34 -44.21 -13.79
N VAL A 211 20.06 -44.50 -13.49
CA VAL A 211 19.48 -45.85 -13.59
C VAL A 211 19.17 -46.20 -15.04
N ILE A 212 18.72 -45.24 -15.86
CA ILE A 212 18.48 -45.44 -17.29
C ILE A 212 19.79 -45.70 -18.01
N ASP A 213 20.84 -44.89 -17.78
CA ASP A 213 22.15 -45.08 -18.41
C ASP A 213 22.74 -46.47 -18.08
N LYS A 214 22.65 -46.87 -16.82
CA LYS A 214 23.12 -48.19 -16.36
C LYS A 214 22.32 -49.35 -16.96
N ALA A 215 21.02 -49.16 -17.23
CA ALA A 215 20.19 -50.17 -17.89
C ALA A 215 20.54 -50.31 -19.39
N THR A 216 20.82 -49.21 -20.09
CA THR A 216 21.29 -49.23 -21.48
C THR A 216 22.65 -49.90 -21.64
N ASP A 217 23.59 -49.66 -20.72
CA ASP A 217 24.92 -50.28 -20.77
C ASP A 217 24.87 -51.79 -20.50
N ALA A 218 24.06 -52.23 -19.54
CA ALA A 218 23.85 -53.64 -19.25
C ALA A 218 23.17 -54.38 -20.42
N ALA A 219 22.20 -53.75 -21.08
CA ALA A 219 21.57 -54.28 -22.28
C ALA A 219 22.56 -54.37 -23.45
N GLY A 220 23.41 -53.36 -23.63
CA GLY A 220 24.45 -53.34 -24.67
C GLY A 220 25.52 -54.42 -24.48
N GLN A 221 25.95 -54.68 -23.25
CA GLN A 221 26.90 -55.76 -22.94
C GLN A 221 26.30 -57.15 -23.15
N SER A 222 25.04 -57.35 -22.76
CA SER A 222 24.34 -58.63 -22.95
C SER A 222 24.17 -58.98 -24.43
N ALA A 223 23.87 -57.98 -25.27
CA ALA A 223 23.76 -58.17 -26.71
C ALA A 223 25.12 -58.53 -27.36
N ARG A 224 26.21 -57.87 -26.96
CA ARG A 224 27.56 -58.18 -27.45
C ARG A 224 27.99 -59.60 -27.07
N ASN A 225 27.80 -59.99 -25.81
CA ASN A 225 28.16 -61.33 -25.34
C ASN A 225 27.35 -62.44 -26.05
N ALA A 226 26.07 -62.19 -26.36
CA ALA A 226 25.24 -63.14 -27.11
C ALA A 226 25.68 -63.28 -28.57
N MET A 227 26.14 -62.19 -29.20
CA MET A 227 26.69 -62.22 -30.56
C MET A 227 28.04 -62.96 -30.61
N ASP A 228 28.92 -62.71 -29.63
CA ASP A 228 30.23 -63.37 -29.53
C ASP A 228 30.08 -64.89 -29.29
N SER A 229 29.13 -65.28 -28.44
CA SER A 229 28.81 -66.69 -28.20
C SER A 229 28.28 -67.39 -29.47
N LYS A 230 27.41 -66.74 -30.24
CA LYS A 230 26.93 -67.30 -31.52
C LYS A 230 28.04 -67.40 -32.55
N PHE A 231 28.91 -66.39 -32.66
CA PHE A 231 30.03 -66.41 -33.60
C PHE A 231 31.00 -67.55 -33.28
N ASN A 232 31.39 -67.71 -32.00
CA ASN A 232 32.26 -68.82 -31.58
C ASN A 232 31.61 -70.20 -31.84
N SER A 233 30.30 -70.34 -31.59
CA SER A 233 29.59 -71.60 -31.87
C SER A 233 29.52 -71.95 -33.35
N LEU A 234 29.49 -70.95 -34.24
CA LEU A 234 29.49 -71.15 -35.70
C LEU A 234 30.88 -71.47 -36.24
N VAL A 235 31.94 -70.90 -35.64
CA VAL A 235 33.33 -71.19 -36.00
C VAL A 235 33.73 -72.62 -35.60
N ASP A 236 33.27 -73.09 -34.44
CA ASP A 236 33.54 -74.46 -33.99
C ASP A 236 32.76 -75.53 -34.78
N SER A 237 31.67 -75.15 -35.47
CA SER A 237 30.86 -76.07 -36.28
C SER A 237 31.37 -76.28 -37.72
N VAL A 238 32.48 -75.62 -38.12
CA VAL A 238 33.06 -75.67 -39.48
C VAL A 238 34.41 -76.42 -39.53
N LYS A 239 34.86 -77.02 -38.42
CA LYS A 239 35.99 -77.98 -38.39
C LYS A 239 35.49 -79.42 -38.38
#